data_AF-A0A239QIG2-F1
#
_entry.id   AF-A0A239QIG2-F1
#
_cell.length_a   1.000
_cell.length_b   1.000
_cell.length_c   1.000
_cell.angle_alpha   90.00
_cell.angle_beta   90.00
_cell.angle_gamma   90.00
#
_symmetry.space_group_name_H-M   'P 1'
#
loop_
_entity.id
_entity.type
_entity.pdbx_description
1 polymer ?
#
loop_
_entity_poly.entity_id
_entity_poly.type
_entity_poly.pdbx_seq_one_letter_code
_entity_poly.pdbx_strand_id
1 'polypeptide(L)'
;MKYPWIDEYLMAKRGVTKDLQAEWNWIRYHIGSKMFAAVLLDHDDRPYYINLKLNPAEGELMRKQYPDVIPGYYSNKLHWNSVKPDGDIPDDLLKTWLDRSYLLVLQDLPKAKQREILGLSVCGTDCSACPLHGNLCTGCNEACGKVFHAPEGKPCPIYGCCVNKHHYATCASCSRVPCAVWQATRDPSMTDEQFEQSVNDRVSALRKI
;
A
#
# COMPACT_ATOMS: atom_id res chain seq x y z
N MET A 1 11.33 -21.48 11.14
CA MET A 1 10.07 -20.73 10.97
C MET A 1 9.25 -21.38 9.87
N LYS A 2 7.95 -21.63 10.10
CA LYS A 2 7.01 -22.27 9.16
C LYS A 2 6.63 -21.38 7.97
N TYR A 3 6.87 -20.07 8.07
CA TYR A 3 6.49 -19.06 7.09
C TYR A 3 7.70 -18.44 6.36
N PRO A 4 8.51 -19.22 5.61
CA PRO A 4 9.73 -18.70 4.96
C PRO A 4 9.44 -17.63 3.90
N TRP A 5 8.20 -17.55 3.42
CA TRP A 5 7.73 -16.63 2.38
C TRP A 5 7.52 -15.19 2.85
N ILE A 6 7.56 -14.90 4.16
CA ILE A 6 7.19 -13.58 4.71
C ILE A 6 8.03 -12.45 4.11
N ASP A 7 9.34 -12.63 4.03
CA ASP A 7 10.23 -11.56 3.56
C ASP A 7 9.94 -11.20 2.09
N GLU A 8 9.92 -12.20 1.22
CA GLU A 8 9.61 -12.03 -0.20
C GLU A 8 8.20 -11.43 -0.40
N TYR A 9 7.20 -11.96 0.32
CA TYR A 9 5.82 -11.50 0.22
C TYR A 9 5.63 -10.04 0.63
N LEU A 10 6.28 -9.61 1.71
CA LEU A 10 6.19 -8.24 2.19
C LEU A 10 6.99 -7.27 1.31
N MET A 11 8.20 -7.66 0.89
CA MET A 11 9.05 -6.83 0.03
C MET A 11 8.48 -6.65 -1.39
N ALA A 12 7.62 -7.57 -1.85
CA ALA A 12 6.91 -7.42 -3.12
C ALA A 12 5.83 -6.30 -3.11
N LYS A 13 5.45 -5.80 -1.93
CA LYS A 13 4.43 -4.74 -1.80
C LYS A 13 5.04 -3.37 -2.11
N ARG A 14 4.25 -2.53 -2.80
CA ARG A 14 4.68 -1.17 -3.18
C ARG A 14 5.05 -0.34 -1.95
N GLY A 15 6.23 0.28 -2.01
CA GLY A 15 6.70 1.21 -1.00
C GLY A 15 7.13 0.56 0.33
N VAL A 16 7.24 -0.77 0.38
CA VAL A 16 7.77 -1.46 1.56
C VAL A 16 9.29 -1.37 1.58
N THR A 17 9.82 -0.98 2.73
CA THR A 17 11.24 -1.07 3.05
C THR A 17 11.44 -1.94 4.29
N LYS A 18 12.65 -2.45 4.47
CA LYS A 18 13.03 -3.21 5.67
C LYS A 18 14.36 -2.75 6.25
N ASP A 19 14.50 -2.93 7.54
CA ASP A 19 15.73 -2.70 8.30
C ASP A 19 15.81 -3.67 9.49
N LEU A 20 17.01 -3.79 10.05
CA LEU A 20 17.26 -4.52 11.29
C LEU A 20 17.41 -3.51 12.43
N GLN A 21 16.56 -3.62 13.45
CA GLN A 21 16.79 -2.92 14.71
C GLN A 21 17.74 -3.74 15.58
N ALA A 22 19.02 -3.37 15.58
CA ALA A 22 20.07 -4.14 16.23
C ALA A 22 19.86 -4.26 17.75
N GLU A 23 19.35 -3.22 18.43
CA GLU A 23 19.18 -3.25 19.89
C GLU A 23 18.15 -4.28 20.35
N TRP A 24 17.17 -4.60 19.51
CA TRP A 24 16.09 -5.54 19.85
C TRP A 24 16.19 -6.86 19.07
N ASN A 25 17.10 -6.91 18.09
CA ASN A 25 17.21 -7.94 17.07
C ASN A 25 15.92 -8.20 16.29
N TRP A 26 15.32 -7.14 15.72
CA TRP A 26 14.06 -7.25 14.97
C TRP A 26 14.24 -6.87 13.51
N ILE A 27 13.81 -7.73 12.59
CA ILE A 27 13.62 -7.36 11.19
C ILE A 27 12.29 -6.64 11.09
N ARG A 28 12.30 -5.36 10.72
CA ARG A 28 11.12 -4.50 10.69
C ARG A 28 10.73 -4.17 9.25
N TYR A 29 9.44 -4.20 8.96
CA TYR A 29 8.88 -3.82 7.67
C TYR A 29 8.09 -2.51 7.80
N HIS A 30 8.40 -1.58 6.92
CA HIS A 30 7.95 -0.20 6.98
C HIS A 30 7.24 0.25 5.71
N ILE A 31 6.34 1.22 5.87
CA ILE A 31 5.77 2.03 4.80
C ILE A 31 6.13 3.49 5.11
N GLY A 32 7.08 4.04 4.36
CA GLY A 32 7.73 5.29 4.74
C GLY A 32 8.38 5.15 6.13
N SER A 33 7.96 5.96 7.10
CA SER A 33 8.48 5.91 8.48
C SER A 33 7.66 5.04 9.45
N LYS A 34 6.58 4.38 8.98
CA LYS A 34 5.66 3.64 9.86
C LYS A 34 5.84 2.13 9.72
N MET A 35 6.12 1.47 10.83
CA MET A 35 6.18 0.01 10.90
C MET A 35 4.77 -0.61 10.87
N PHE A 36 4.63 -1.69 10.11
CA PHE A 36 3.38 -2.48 10.03
C PHE A 36 3.59 -3.95 10.39
N ALA A 37 4.79 -4.50 10.19
CA ALA A 37 5.12 -5.86 10.59
C ALA A 37 6.58 -5.95 11.08
N ALA A 38 6.89 -6.97 11.88
CA ALA A 38 8.25 -7.29 12.28
C ALA A 38 8.41 -8.80 12.54
N VAL A 39 9.60 -9.32 12.26
CA VAL A 39 10.04 -10.65 12.71
C VAL A 39 11.03 -10.44 13.85
N LEU A 40 10.69 -10.95 15.02
CA LEU A 40 11.44 -10.80 16.25
C LEU A 40 12.38 -11.98 16.40
N LEU A 41 13.68 -11.71 16.54
CA LEU A 41 14.73 -12.72 16.62
C LEU A 41 15.30 -12.79 18.04
N ASP A 42 15.65 -14.01 18.48
CA ASP A 42 16.38 -14.21 19.73
C ASP A 42 17.89 -13.94 19.55
N HIS A 43 18.70 -14.31 20.53
CA HIS A 43 20.16 -14.11 20.50
C HIS A 43 20.89 -15.00 19.48
N ASP A 44 20.25 -16.07 19.00
CA ASP A 44 20.76 -17.00 18.00
C ASP A 44 20.17 -16.71 16.61
N ASP A 45 19.62 -15.50 16.41
CA ASP A 45 18.90 -15.08 15.19
C ASP A 45 17.70 -15.95 14.81
N ARG A 46 17.09 -16.65 15.78
CA ARG A 46 15.92 -17.50 15.53
C ARG A 46 14.64 -16.70 15.71
N PRO A 47 13.71 -16.73 14.74
CA PRO A 47 12.40 -16.09 14.91
C PRO A 47 11.63 -16.70 16.07
N TYR A 48 11.18 -15.87 17.02
CA TYR A 48 10.30 -16.29 18.12
C TYR A 48 8.92 -15.63 18.08
N TYR A 49 8.74 -14.53 17.34
CA TYR A 49 7.43 -13.97 17.00
C TYR A 49 7.42 -13.27 15.64
N ILE A 50 6.25 -13.29 14.99
CA ILE A 50 5.90 -12.41 13.88
C ILE A 50 4.87 -11.42 14.40
N ASN A 51 5.24 -10.15 14.50
CA ASN A 51 4.39 -9.10 15.05
C ASN A 51 3.75 -8.28 13.93
N LEU A 52 2.45 -8.02 14.01
CA LEU A 52 1.70 -7.24 13.02
C LEU A 52 0.59 -6.41 13.65
N LYS A 53 0.19 -5.33 12.97
CA LYS A 53 -0.98 -4.52 13.35
C LYS A 53 -2.26 -5.10 12.79
N LEU A 54 -3.32 -5.05 13.60
CA LEU A 54 -4.69 -5.29 13.16
C LEU A 54 -5.61 -4.22 13.75
N ASN A 55 -6.82 -4.11 13.20
CA ASN A 55 -7.87 -3.37 13.89
C ASN A 55 -8.12 -4.01 15.27
N PRO A 56 -8.39 -3.24 16.35
CA PRO A 56 -8.57 -3.79 17.69
C PRO A 56 -9.59 -4.94 17.80
N ALA A 57 -10.75 -4.80 17.16
CA ALA A 57 -11.81 -5.81 17.21
C ALA A 57 -11.40 -7.11 16.49
N GLU A 58 -10.69 -6.96 15.37
CA GLU A 58 -10.15 -8.09 14.62
C GLU A 58 -9.04 -8.80 15.40
N GLY A 59 -8.08 -8.04 15.94
CA GLY A 59 -6.99 -8.60 16.76
C GLY A 59 -7.52 -9.36 17.97
N GLU A 60 -8.56 -8.85 18.64
CA GLU A 60 -9.21 -9.57 19.73
C GLU A 60 -9.84 -10.89 19.27
N LEU A 61 -10.55 -10.87 18.14
CA LEU A 61 -11.15 -12.08 17.57
C LEU A 61 -10.08 -13.12 17.20
N MET A 62 -8.99 -12.71 16.55
CA MET A 62 -7.94 -13.64 16.14
C MET A 62 -7.26 -14.30 17.36
N ARG A 63 -6.98 -13.54 18.42
CA ARG A 63 -6.42 -14.09 19.66
C ARG A 63 -7.36 -15.06 20.38
N LYS A 64 -8.68 -14.89 20.23
CA LYS A 64 -9.68 -15.83 20.76
C LYS A 64 -9.76 -17.11 19.94
N GLN A 65 -9.61 -17.02 18.62
CA GLN A 65 -9.74 -18.14 17.70
C GLN A 65 -8.47 -18.98 17.58
N TYR A 66 -7.30 -18.35 17.67
CA TYR A 66 -6.01 -18.98 17.39
C TYR A 66 -5.07 -18.89 18.60
N PRO A 67 -4.80 -20.01 19.31
CA PRO A 67 -3.91 -20.04 20.47
C PRO A 67 -2.46 -19.60 20.19
N ASP A 68 -2.05 -19.61 18.92
CA ASP A 68 -0.73 -19.17 18.46
C ASP A 68 -0.65 -17.65 18.21
N VAL A 69 -1.75 -16.93 18.42
CA VAL A 69 -1.81 -15.47 18.32
C VAL A 69 -1.98 -14.88 19.70
N ILE A 70 -0.99 -14.12 20.15
CA ILE A 70 -0.98 -13.47 21.46
C ILE A 70 -1.01 -11.94 21.32
N PRO A 71 -1.30 -11.19 22.40
CA PRO A 71 -1.17 -9.74 22.37
C PRO A 71 0.26 -9.32 22.00
N GLY A 72 0.39 -8.22 21.24
CA GLY A 72 1.65 -7.77 20.65
C GLY A 72 2.80 -7.69 21.66
N TYR A 73 3.84 -8.48 21.40
CA TYR A 73 5.05 -8.54 22.23
C TYR A 73 5.83 -7.21 22.13
N TYR A 74 6.25 -6.67 23.28
CA TYR A 74 6.87 -5.35 23.42
C TYR A 74 6.17 -4.19 22.66
N SER A 75 4.87 -4.32 22.38
CA SER A 75 4.11 -3.39 21.55
C SER A 75 2.78 -3.01 22.21
N ASN A 76 2.07 -2.04 21.63
CA ASN A 76 0.72 -1.69 22.07
C ASN A 76 -0.25 -2.86 21.79
N LYS A 77 -0.63 -3.58 22.85
CA LYS A 77 -1.46 -4.80 22.82
C LYS A 77 -2.88 -4.60 22.27
N LEU A 78 -3.35 -3.36 22.17
CA LEU A 78 -4.63 -3.05 21.54
C LEU A 78 -4.57 -3.22 20.03
N HIS A 79 -3.45 -2.84 19.40
CA HIS A 79 -3.30 -2.78 17.95
C HIS A 79 -2.37 -3.87 17.39
N TRP A 80 -1.39 -4.30 18.18
CA TRP A 80 -0.39 -5.26 17.76
C TRP A 80 -0.71 -6.65 18.27
N ASN A 81 -0.38 -7.64 17.44
CA ASN A 81 -0.57 -9.06 17.71
C ASN A 81 0.69 -9.81 17.30
N SER A 82 1.09 -10.81 18.08
CA SER A 82 2.26 -11.63 17.80
C SER A 82 1.85 -13.05 17.50
N VAL A 83 2.26 -13.55 16.34
CA VAL A 83 2.01 -14.90 15.85
C VAL A 83 3.26 -15.74 16.12
N LYS A 84 3.09 -16.95 16.66
CA LYS A 84 4.21 -17.88 16.81
C LYS A 84 4.75 -18.32 15.44
N PRO A 85 6.07 -18.26 15.18
CA PRO A 85 6.66 -18.60 13.88
C PRO A 85 6.57 -20.08 13.50
N ASP A 86 6.22 -20.94 14.46
CA ASP A 86 5.99 -22.39 14.32
C ASP A 86 4.53 -22.79 14.56
N GLY A 87 3.62 -21.81 14.77
CA GLY A 87 2.20 -22.05 15.01
C GLY A 87 1.44 -22.60 13.81
N ASP A 88 0.15 -22.88 14.00
CA ASP A 88 -0.70 -23.51 12.99
C ASP A 88 -1.70 -22.54 12.33
N ILE A 89 -1.19 -21.39 11.87
CA ILE A 89 -1.98 -20.45 11.08
C ILE A 89 -1.84 -20.82 9.60
N PRO A 90 -2.93 -20.99 8.84
CA PRO A 90 -2.85 -21.18 7.40
C PRO A 90 -2.14 -20.02 6.70
N ASP A 91 -1.28 -20.32 5.73
CA ASP A 91 -0.48 -19.31 5.02
C ASP A 91 -1.33 -18.17 4.45
N ASP A 92 -2.44 -18.50 3.79
CA ASP A 92 -3.31 -17.50 3.14
C ASP A 92 -4.01 -16.59 4.16
N LEU A 93 -4.27 -17.12 5.36
CA LEU A 93 -4.83 -16.33 6.44
C LEU A 93 -3.79 -15.36 7.02
N LEU A 94 -2.56 -15.81 7.23
CA LEU A 94 -1.48 -14.93 7.70
C LEU A 94 -1.13 -13.87 6.66
N LYS A 95 -1.10 -14.23 5.36
CA LYS A 95 -0.97 -13.26 4.25
C LYS A 95 -2.08 -12.21 4.30
N THR A 96 -3.33 -12.65 4.48
CA THR A 96 -4.48 -11.74 4.60
C THR A 96 -4.30 -10.76 5.77
N TRP A 97 -3.82 -11.22 6.92
CA TRP A 97 -3.57 -10.33 8.07
C TRP A 97 -2.40 -9.37 7.83
N LEU A 98 -1.34 -9.82 7.16
CA LEU A 98 -0.21 -8.97 6.76
C LEU A 98 -0.64 -7.90 5.75
N ASP A 99 -1.52 -8.25 4.81
CA ASP A 99 -2.13 -7.30 3.86
C ASP A 99 -2.98 -6.26 4.59
N ARG A 100 -3.80 -6.70 5.56
CA ARG A 100 -4.59 -5.79 6.40
C ARG A 100 -3.70 -4.88 7.22
N SER A 101 -2.60 -5.39 7.78
CA SER A 101 -1.63 -4.58 8.50
C SER A 101 -1.00 -3.51 7.60
N TYR A 102 -0.56 -3.89 6.40
CA TYR A 102 -0.03 -2.99 5.38
C TYR A 102 -1.04 -1.89 5.03
N LEU A 103 -2.28 -2.27 4.67
CA LEU A 103 -3.33 -1.34 4.28
C LEU A 103 -3.72 -0.41 5.43
N LEU A 104 -3.82 -0.92 6.67
CA LEU A 104 -4.14 -0.11 7.85
C LEU A 104 -3.11 1.01 8.05
N VAL A 105 -1.82 0.69 7.94
CA VAL A 105 -0.74 1.68 8.10
C VAL A 105 -0.68 2.64 6.92
N LEU A 106 -0.85 2.15 5.68
CA LEU A 106 -0.90 2.99 4.49
C LEU A 106 -2.06 4.00 4.58
N GLN A 107 -3.25 3.55 4.99
CA GLN A 107 -4.45 4.39 5.05
C GLN A 107 -4.37 5.50 6.09
N ASP A 108 -3.58 5.30 7.16
CA ASP A 108 -3.31 6.27 8.23
C ASP A 108 -2.33 7.38 7.81
N LEU A 109 -1.67 7.26 6.66
CA LEU A 109 -0.81 8.31 6.12
C LEU A 109 -1.63 9.39 5.37
N PRO A 110 -1.13 10.63 5.27
CA PRO A 110 -1.76 11.65 4.42
C PRO A 110 -1.91 11.17 2.98
N LYS A 111 -3.02 11.51 2.31
CA LYS A 111 -3.35 10.99 0.97
C LYS A 111 -2.28 11.26 -0.10
N ALA A 112 -1.62 12.42 -0.03
CA ALA A 112 -0.48 12.73 -0.90
C ALA A 112 0.70 11.78 -0.67
N LYS A 113 1.02 11.49 0.60
CA LYS A 113 2.08 10.56 0.98
C LYS A 113 1.76 9.12 0.59
N GLN A 114 0.50 8.71 0.66
CA GLN A 114 0.06 7.41 0.13
C GLN A 114 0.42 7.27 -1.35
N ARG A 115 0.07 8.26 -2.18
CA ARG A 115 0.40 8.24 -3.62
C ARG A 115 1.90 8.21 -3.89
N GLU A 116 2.66 9.03 -3.16
CA GLU A 116 4.13 9.08 -3.27
C GLU A 116 4.75 7.70 -2.99
N ILE A 117 4.36 7.08 -1.87
CA ILE A 117 4.89 5.76 -1.45
C ILE A 117 4.49 4.66 -2.42
N LEU A 118 3.27 4.71 -2.96
CA LEU A 118 2.82 3.75 -3.96
C LEU A 118 3.52 3.94 -5.31
N GLY A 119 4.13 5.11 -5.56
CA GLY A 119 4.65 5.49 -6.86
C GLY A 119 3.55 5.65 -7.92
N LEU A 120 2.30 5.82 -7.49
CA LEU A 120 1.13 5.86 -8.37
C LEU A 120 0.50 7.24 -8.37
N SER A 121 0.12 7.71 -9.57
CA SER A 121 -0.74 8.87 -9.72
C SER A 121 -2.18 8.56 -9.26
N VAL A 122 -3.00 9.60 -9.14
CA VAL A 122 -4.44 9.45 -8.82
C VAL A 122 -5.18 8.52 -9.79
N CYS A 123 -4.73 8.43 -11.04
CA CYS A 123 -5.31 7.59 -12.07
C CYS A 123 -4.54 6.29 -12.27
N GLY A 124 -3.65 5.87 -11.37
CA GLY A 124 -2.96 4.58 -11.47
C GLY A 124 -1.81 4.54 -12.46
N THR A 125 -1.41 5.66 -13.05
CA THR A 125 -0.16 5.73 -13.81
C THR A 125 1.01 5.55 -12.85
N ASP A 126 1.93 4.65 -13.18
CA ASP A 126 3.17 4.47 -12.44
C ASP A 126 4.15 5.59 -12.75
N CYS A 127 4.29 6.52 -11.81
CA CYS A 127 5.20 7.66 -11.96
C CYS A 127 6.66 7.21 -11.92
N SER A 128 6.99 6.10 -11.24
CA SER A 128 8.36 5.60 -11.12
C SER A 128 8.90 5.02 -12.43
N ALA A 129 8.00 4.55 -13.30
CA ALA A 129 8.32 4.03 -14.63
C ALA A 129 8.06 5.05 -15.76
N CYS A 130 7.60 6.27 -15.44
CA CYS A 130 7.23 7.26 -16.44
C CYS A 130 8.44 8.11 -16.86
N PRO A 131 8.85 8.11 -18.15
CA PRO A 131 10.03 8.86 -18.60
C PRO A 131 9.85 10.39 -18.55
N LEU A 132 8.61 10.86 -18.39
CA LEU A 132 8.29 12.28 -18.29
C LEU A 132 8.41 12.80 -16.85
N HIS A 133 8.33 11.92 -15.85
CA HIS A 133 8.41 12.28 -14.44
C HIS A 133 9.82 12.75 -14.07
N GLY A 134 9.94 13.91 -13.43
CA GLY A 134 11.21 14.57 -13.11
C GLY A 134 11.81 15.40 -14.26
N ASN A 135 11.21 15.37 -15.45
CA ASN A 135 11.59 16.20 -16.60
C ASN A 135 10.44 17.15 -16.97
N LEU A 136 9.56 16.74 -17.89
CA LEU A 136 8.41 17.54 -18.32
C LEU A 136 7.23 17.49 -17.34
N CYS A 137 7.24 16.57 -16.39
CA CYS A 137 6.20 16.38 -15.39
C CYS A 137 6.82 16.34 -13.99
N THR A 138 6.38 17.22 -13.10
CA THR A 138 6.81 17.20 -11.68
C THR A 138 6.03 16.21 -10.83
N GLY A 139 4.97 15.60 -11.37
CA GLY A 139 4.06 14.73 -10.63
C GLY A 139 2.74 15.42 -10.28
N CYS A 140 1.66 14.64 -10.21
CA CYS A 140 0.33 15.21 -9.96
C CYS A 140 0.14 15.75 -8.54
N ASN A 141 0.94 15.29 -7.57
CA ASN A 141 0.95 15.81 -6.21
C ASN A 141 1.49 17.24 -6.20
N GLU A 142 2.68 17.42 -6.75
CA GLU A 142 3.46 18.66 -6.77
C GLU A 142 2.78 19.71 -7.64
N ALA A 143 2.24 19.29 -8.78
CA ALA A 143 1.50 20.16 -9.69
C ALA A 143 0.04 20.42 -9.26
N CYS A 144 -0.44 19.84 -8.15
CA CYS A 144 -1.86 19.87 -7.76
C CYS A 144 -2.80 19.47 -8.92
N GLY A 145 -2.41 18.45 -9.68
CA GLY A 145 -3.10 17.96 -10.87
C GLY A 145 -2.90 18.77 -12.16
N LYS A 146 -2.22 19.94 -12.12
CA LYS A 146 -1.93 20.80 -13.28
C LYS A 146 -0.70 20.31 -14.06
N VAL A 147 -0.72 19.04 -14.43
CA VAL A 147 0.37 18.38 -15.18
C VAL A 147 0.41 18.88 -16.63
N PHE A 148 1.50 18.59 -17.36
CA PHE A 148 1.76 19.12 -18.71
C PHE A 148 0.64 18.90 -19.74
N HIS A 149 -0.15 17.83 -19.59
CA HIS A 149 -1.26 17.48 -20.48
C HIS A 149 -2.64 17.92 -19.94
N ALA A 150 -2.69 18.60 -18.80
CA ALA A 150 -3.92 19.14 -18.24
C ALA A 150 -4.29 20.47 -18.93
N PRO A 151 -5.57 20.88 -18.92
CA PRO A 151 -5.97 22.18 -19.43
C PRO A 151 -5.24 23.32 -18.70
N GLU A 152 -4.89 24.39 -19.42
CA GLU A 152 -4.09 25.48 -18.87
C GLU A 152 -4.70 26.05 -17.57
N GLY A 153 -3.86 26.16 -16.54
CA GLY A 153 -4.25 26.66 -15.21
C GLY A 153 -5.16 25.75 -14.39
N LYS A 154 -5.62 24.62 -14.93
CA LYS A 154 -6.62 23.73 -14.31
C LYS A 154 -6.04 22.34 -14.03
N PRO A 155 -6.48 21.67 -12.94
CA PRO A 155 -6.11 20.29 -12.72
C PRO A 155 -6.71 19.38 -13.82
N CYS A 156 -6.02 18.28 -14.12
CA CYS A 156 -6.57 17.18 -14.90
C CYS A 156 -7.93 16.75 -14.31
N PRO A 157 -8.95 16.47 -15.15
CA PRO A 157 -10.29 16.09 -14.68
C PRO A 157 -10.32 14.92 -13.69
N ILE A 158 -9.46 13.90 -13.89
CA ILE A 158 -9.38 12.77 -12.95
C ILE A 158 -8.87 13.24 -11.58
N TYR A 159 -7.82 14.08 -11.55
CA TYR A 159 -7.30 14.63 -10.30
C TYR A 159 -8.33 15.52 -9.60
N GLY A 160 -8.98 16.42 -10.35
CA GLY A 160 -10.03 17.29 -9.83
C GLY A 160 -11.19 16.50 -9.22
N CYS A 161 -11.60 15.41 -9.85
CA CYS A 161 -12.61 14.51 -9.31
C CYS A 161 -12.11 13.75 -8.08
N CYS A 162 -10.97 13.07 -8.19
CA CYS A 162 -10.44 12.18 -7.16
C CYS A 162 -10.06 12.93 -5.89
N VAL A 163 -9.21 13.95 -6.01
CA VAL A 163 -8.57 14.61 -4.86
C VAL A 163 -9.37 15.82 -4.40
N ASN A 164 -9.78 16.69 -5.33
CA ASN A 164 -10.40 17.96 -4.93
C ASN A 164 -11.87 17.78 -4.54
N LYS A 165 -12.62 16.93 -5.27
CA LYS A 165 -14.05 16.70 -5.00
C LYS A 165 -14.32 15.57 -4.01
N HIS A 166 -13.64 14.43 -4.16
CA HIS A 166 -13.92 13.24 -3.37
C HIS A 166 -12.88 12.95 -2.27
N HIS A 167 -11.78 13.71 -2.23
CA HIS A 167 -10.72 13.57 -1.22
C HIS A 167 -10.14 12.15 -1.09
N TYR A 168 -10.13 11.41 -2.20
CA TYR A 168 -9.52 10.09 -2.26
C TYR A 168 -8.00 10.16 -2.45
N ALA A 169 -7.31 9.10 -2.01
CA ALA A 169 -5.90 8.91 -2.31
C ALA A 169 -5.71 8.72 -3.82
N THR A 170 -6.45 7.78 -4.39
CA THR A 170 -6.45 7.45 -5.80
C THR A 170 -7.86 7.05 -6.22
N CYS A 171 -8.09 6.88 -7.51
CA CYS A 171 -9.36 6.37 -8.01
C CYS A 171 -9.67 4.93 -7.55
N ALA A 172 -8.71 4.19 -6.95
CA ALA A 172 -8.97 2.87 -6.37
C ALA A 172 -10.07 2.89 -5.30
N SER A 173 -10.23 4.02 -4.59
CA SER A 173 -11.29 4.19 -3.60
C SER A 173 -12.69 4.40 -4.20
N CYS A 174 -12.81 4.52 -5.53
CA CYS A 174 -14.08 4.74 -6.21
C CYS A 174 -14.62 3.42 -6.77
N SER A 175 -15.83 3.03 -6.37
CA SER A 175 -16.51 1.82 -6.87
C SER A 175 -16.88 1.86 -8.35
N ARG A 176 -16.80 3.04 -8.98
CA ARG A 176 -17.14 3.26 -10.39
C ARG A 176 -15.93 3.34 -11.31
N VAL A 177 -14.71 3.04 -10.83
CA VAL A 177 -13.50 3.13 -11.65
C VAL A 177 -13.41 1.93 -12.63
N PRO A 178 -13.16 2.15 -13.94
CA PRO A 178 -13.08 3.43 -14.65
C PRO A 178 -14.47 4.01 -14.97
N CYS A 179 -14.61 5.35 -14.89
CA CYS A 179 -15.90 6.05 -15.11
C CYS A 179 -15.85 7.03 -16.28
N ALA A 180 -16.95 7.74 -16.55
CA ALA A 180 -17.03 8.75 -17.61
C ALA A 180 -15.94 9.84 -17.54
N VAL A 181 -15.43 10.17 -16.35
CA VAL A 181 -14.32 11.13 -16.21
C VAL A 181 -13.04 10.62 -16.89
N TRP A 182 -12.78 9.31 -16.83
CA TRP A 182 -11.62 8.71 -17.50
C TRP A 182 -11.76 8.79 -19.02
N GLN A 183 -12.95 8.46 -19.53
CA GLN A 183 -13.28 8.54 -20.95
C GLN A 183 -13.10 9.97 -21.50
N ALA A 184 -13.50 10.98 -20.72
CA ALA A 184 -13.32 12.39 -21.08
C ALA A 184 -11.86 12.88 -21.07
N THR A 185 -10.91 12.08 -20.56
CA THR A 185 -9.47 12.39 -20.54
C THR A 185 -8.66 11.61 -21.60
N ARG A 186 -9.34 11.09 -22.62
CA ARG A 186 -8.71 10.41 -23.75
C ARG A 186 -7.78 11.37 -24.51
N ASP A 187 -6.57 10.90 -24.77
CA ASP A 187 -5.65 11.57 -25.68
C ASP A 187 -6.20 11.43 -27.12
N PRO A 188 -6.47 12.53 -27.84
CA PRO A 188 -6.96 12.47 -29.21
C PRO A 188 -6.00 11.76 -30.19
N SER A 189 -4.71 11.72 -29.87
CA SER A 189 -3.69 11.05 -30.70
C SER A 189 -3.71 9.52 -30.58
N MET A 190 -4.35 8.97 -29.54
CA MET A 190 -4.49 7.53 -29.37
C MET A 190 -5.61 6.97 -30.24
N THR A 191 -5.44 5.73 -30.69
CA THR A 191 -6.55 4.89 -31.17
C THR A 191 -7.43 4.44 -29.98
N ASP A 192 -8.64 3.96 -30.27
CA ASP A 192 -9.55 3.47 -29.22
C ASP A 192 -8.94 2.27 -28.47
N GLU A 193 -8.33 1.33 -29.19
CA GLU A 193 -7.67 0.16 -28.60
C GLU A 193 -6.51 0.57 -27.66
N GLN A 194 -5.65 1.50 -28.09
CA GLN A 194 -4.55 2.00 -27.25
C GLN A 194 -5.07 2.70 -25.99
N PHE A 195 -6.15 3.47 -26.12
CA PHE A 195 -6.74 4.16 -24.99
C PHE A 195 -7.38 3.18 -24.00
N GLU A 196 -8.14 2.19 -24.49
CA GLU A 196 -8.72 1.14 -23.66
C GLU A 196 -7.65 0.34 -22.92
N GLN A 197 -6.58 -0.05 -23.60
CA GLN A 197 -5.44 -0.73 -22.98
C GLN A 197 -4.82 0.12 -21.86
N SER A 198 -4.58 1.42 -22.13
CA SER A 198 -4.07 2.36 -21.12
C SER A 198 -5.00 2.49 -19.92
N VAL A 199 -6.31 2.49 -20.11
CA VAL A 199 -7.29 2.48 -19.01
C VAL A 199 -7.19 1.17 -18.21
N ASN A 200 -7.15 0.01 -18.89
CA ASN A 200 -7.07 -1.30 -18.25
C ASN A 200 -5.79 -1.46 -17.41
N ASP A 201 -4.65 -1.05 -17.93
CA ASP A 201 -3.35 -1.13 -17.23
C ASP A 201 -3.38 -0.28 -15.95
N ARG A 202 -3.85 0.95 -16.06
CA ARG A 202 -4.00 1.88 -14.93
C ARG A 202 -4.98 1.38 -13.88
N VAL A 203 -6.11 0.80 -14.30
CA VAL A 203 -7.09 0.20 -13.38
C VAL A 203 -6.50 -1.04 -12.70
N SER A 204 -5.74 -1.86 -13.42
CA SER A 204 -5.03 -3.01 -12.85
C SER A 204 -4.01 -2.56 -11.80
N ALA A 205 -3.24 -1.51 -12.07
CA ALA A 205 -2.31 -0.93 -11.10
C ALA A 205 -3.02 -0.43 -9.84
N LEU A 206 -4.17 0.24 -9.99
CA LEU A 206 -5.00 0.69 -8.85
C LEU A 206 -5.56 -0.46 -8.02
N ARG A 207 -5.90 -1.59 -8.64
CA ARG A 207 -6.45 -2.78 -7.96
C ARG A 207 -5.38 -3.62 -7.24
N LYS A 208 -4.10 -3.37 -7.53
CA LYS A 208 -2.94 -4.04 -6.93
C LYS A 208 -2.36 -3.27 -5.73
N ILE A 209 -3.00 -2.17 -5.31
CA ILE A 209 -2.71 -1.44 -4.06
C ILE A 209 -3.23 -2.26 -2.88
#